data_AF-A0A0T5NXN7-F1
#
_entry.id   AF-A0A0T5NXN7-F1
#
_cell.length_a   1.000
_cell.length_b   1.000
_cell.length_c   1.000
_cell.angle_alpha   90.00
_cell.angle_beta   90.00
_cell.angle_gamma   90.00
#
_symmetry.space_group_name_H-M   'P 1'
#
loop_
_entity.id
_entity.type
_entity.pdbx_description
1 polymer ?
#
loop_
_entity_poly.entity_id
_entity_poly.type
_entity_poly.pdbx_seq_one_letter_code
_entity_poly.pdbx_strand_id
1 'polypeptide(L)'
;MGLTITAQKAEQIANGVWQLEMSPHEVRLFGAGAKTVGPRSVLLLKNYKFDEKASALSFDLEDAIALNIGTQSEAIAVSAIVQPQKVVAAGGSPVSGVVFGPGDQEFLSLAKELLNPPMAKAAAALLSGVRERSVGDLKRGKARNFSDTPDNFWYVIIQPQIQQLSITVRGTVDHFEPVADLPIKDDRGNTLFKLTSERDVPAALKMIFHAKRKHFH
;
A
#
# COMPACT_ATOMS: atom_id res chain seq x y z
N MET A 1 0.44 -23.28 26.96
CA MET A 1 -0.48 -22.39 27.70
C MET A 1 0.03 -20.98 27.46
N GLY A 2 -0.56 -20.26 26.50
CA GLY A 2 -0.13 -18.90 26.15
C GLY A 2 -0.65 -17.89 27.15
N LEU A 3 0.15 -16.86 27.44
CA LEU A 3 -0.26 -15.74 28.28
C LEU A 3 -1.04 -14.75 27.39
N THR A 4 -2.36 -14.72 27.54
CA THR A 4 -3.24 -13.81 26.79
C THR A 4 -3.24 -12.43 27.44
N ILE A 5 -2.96 -11.40 26.65
CA ILE A 5 -2.97 -10.00 27.06
C ILE A 5 -4.23 -9.34 26.53
N THR A 6 -4.90 -8.58 27.39
CA THR A 6 -6.09 -7.80 27.03
C THR A 6 -5.77 -6.32 27.22
N ALA A 7 -5.67 -5.59 26.11
CA ALA A 7 -5.53 -4.15 26.11
C ALA A 7 -6.91 -3.49 26.27
N GLN A 8 -7.04 -2.59 27.25
CA GLN A 8 -8.27 -1.84 27.52
C GLN A 8 -8.29 -0.53 26.74
N LYS A 9 -9.50 0.04 26.57
CA LYS A 9 -9.76 1.26 25.80
C LYS A 9 -9.21 1.17 24.37
N ALA A 10 -9.34 -0.01 23.76
CA ALA A 10 -9.01 -0.21 22.37
C ALA A 10 -10.09 0.44 21.49
N GLU A 11 -9.73 1.49 20.77
CA GLU A 11 -10.56 2.17 19.78
C GLU A 11 -10.05 1.82 18.38
N GLN A 12 -10.94 1.35 17.51
CA GLN A 12 -10.58 1.05 16.14
C GLN A 12 -10.58 2.35 15.31
N ILE A 13 -9.39 2.81 14.91
CA ILE A 13 -9.26 4.03 14.08
C ILE A 13 -9.42 3.69 12.59
N ALA A 14 -8.95 2.51 12.18
CA ALA A 14 -9.08 2.02 10.82
C ALA A 14 -9.17 0.49 10.80
N ASN A 15 -9.51 -0.09 9.65
CA ASN A 15 -9.51 -1.54 9.52
C ASN A 15 -8.10 -2.09 9.80
N GLY A 16 -8.00 -3.02 10.76
CA GLY A 16 -6.71 -3.56 11.17
C GLY A 16 -5.84 -2.62 12.00
N VAL A 17 -6.35 -1.47 12.47
CA VAL A 17 -5.58 -0.50 13.27
C VAL A 17 -6.39 -0.05 14.48
N TRP A 18 -5.82 -0.23 15.66
CA TRP A 18 -6.41 0.19 16.93
C TRP A 18 -5.47 1.13 17.68
N GLN A 19 -6.05 2.13 18.31
CA GLN A 19 -5.39 2.87 19.38
C GLN A 19 -5.80 2.24 20.71
N LEU A 20 -4.84 2.03 21.59
CA LEU A 20 -5.05 1.42 22.89
C LEU A 20 -4.18 2.07 23.95
N GLU A 21 -4.61 1.97 25.21
CA GLU A 21 -3.83 2.43 26.34
C GLU A 21 -2.90 1.31 26.81
N MET A 22 -1.59 1.53 26.67
CA MET A 22 -0.56 0.60 27.11
C MET A 22 0.73 1.34 27.38
N SER A 23 1.28 1.15 28.58
CA SER A 23 2.50 1.83 29.01
C SER A 23 3.73 1.33 28.25
N PRO A 24 4.78 2.15 28.08
CA PRO A 24 6.03 1.70 27.46
C PRO A 24 6.66 0.49 28.15
N HIS A 25 6.43 0.31 29.45
CA HIS A 25 6.91 -0.84 30.20
C HIS A 25 6.19 -2.13 29.79
N GLU A 26 4.87 -2.09 29.58
CA GLU A 26 4.10 -3.23 29.09
C GLU A 26 4.45 -3.57 27.64
N VAL A 27 4.68 -2.56 26.79
CA VAL A 27 5.07 -2.77 25.39
C VAL A 27 6.41 -3.50 25.27
N ARG A 28 7.34 -3.30 26.23
CA ARG A 28 8.64 -4.01 26.26
C ARG A 28 8.50 -5.52 26.44
N LEU A 29 7.36 -6.01 26.94
CA LEU A 29 7.11 -7.44 27.08
C LEU A 29 7.04 -8.15 25.71
N PHE A 30 6.75 -7.40 24.64
CA PHE A 30 6.65 -7.91 23.26
C PHE A 30 7.95 -7.80 22.46
N GLY A 31 9.08 -7.61 23.15
CA GLY A 31 10.42 -7.53 22.58
C GLY A 31 11.05 -6.15 22.66
N ALA A 32 12.37 -6.10 22.48
CA ALA A 32 13.11 -4.85 22.37
C ALA A 32 12.88 -4.27 20.97
N GLY A 33 12.02 -3.26 20.86
CA GLY A 33 11.86 -2.50 19.61
C GLY A 33 13.23 -2.07 19.09
N ALA A 34 13.52 -2.37 17.83
CA ALA A 34 14.88 -2.23 17.29
C ALA A 34 15.39 -0.78 17.32
N LYS A 35 14.48 0.21 17.29
CA LYS A 35 14.75 1.64 17.37
C LYS A 35 13.53 2.34 18.00
N THR A 36 13.77 3.40 18.78
CA THR A 36 12.72 4.33 19.22
C THR A 36 12.66 5.50 18.25
N VAL A 37 11.54 5.64 17.55
CA VAL A 37 11.25 6.78 16.67
C VAL A 37 9.92 7.39 17.09
N GLY A 38 9.97 8.57 17.68
CA GLY A 38 8.79 9.31 18.14
C GLY A 38 8.21 8.85 19.49
N PRO A 39 7.14 9.51 19.95
CA PRO A 39 6.64 9.35 21.32
C PRO A 39 5.66 8.19 21.53
N ARG A 40 5.11 7.60 20.46
CA ARG A 40 4.05 6.56 20.53
C ARG A 40 4.59 5.16 20.31
N SER A 41 4.06 4.20 21.05
CA SER A 41 4.41 2.79 20.86
C SER A 41 3.64 2.16 19.69
N VAL A 42 4.25 1.21 18.98
CA VAL A 42 3.63 0.52 17.85
C VAL A 42 3.80 -0.99 18.01
N LEU A 43 2.68 -1.71 18.00
CA LEU A 43 2.58 -3.16 18.10
C LEU A 43 2.07 -3.74 16.78
N LEU A 44 2.68 -4.83 16.33
CA LEU A 44 2.21 -5.62 15.21
C LEU A 44 1.59 -6.92 15.74
N LEU A 45 0.32 -7.19 15.39
CA LEU A 45 -0.46 -8.32 15.88
C LEU A 45 -0.75 -9.32 14.76
N LYS A 46 -0.35 -10.59 14.94
CA LYS A 46 -0.64 -11.69 14.03
C LYS A 46 -2.07 -12.21 14.23
N ASN A 47 -2.42 -12.56 15.46
CA ASN A 47 -3.76 -12.99 15.84
C ASN A 47 -4.30 -12.08 16.95
N TYR A 48 -5.57 -11.74 16.86
CA TYR A 48 -6.23 -10.88 17.83
C TYR A 48 -7.74 -11.13 17.83
N LYS A 49 -8.38 -10.73 18.93
CA LYS A 49 -9.83 -10.67 19.10
C LYS A 49 -10.18 -9.28 19.58
N PHE A 50 -10.86 -8.53 18.73
CA PHE A 50 -11.38 -7.22 19.09
C PHE A 50 -12.84 -7.36 19.54
N ASP A 51 -13.15 -6.89 20.73
CA ASP A 51 -14.51 -6.74 21.24
C ASP A 51 -14.87 -5.25 21.27
N GLU A 52 -15.69 -4.83 20.32
CA GLU A 52 -16.15 -3.45 20.17
C GLU A 52 -17.00 -3.01 21.38
N LYS A 53 -17.81 -3.92 21.94
CA LYS A 53 -18.69 -3.61 23.09
C LYS A 53 -17.90 -3.41 24.38
N ALA A 54 -16.83 -4.18 24.54
CA ALA A 54 -15.94 -4.07 25.69
C ALA A 54 -14.80 -3.05 25.48
N SER A 55 -14.67 -2.49 24.27
CA SER A 55 -13.52 -1.66 23.84
C SER A 55 -12.20 -2.31 24.24
N ALA A 56 -12.07 -3.60 23.94
CA ALA A 56 -10.96 -4.44 24.40
C ALA A 56 -10.35 -5.21 23.25
N LEU A 57 -9.01 -5.23 23.18
CA LEU A 57 -8.26 -5.99 22.19
C LEU A 57 -7.46 -7.08 22.90
N SER A 58 -7.80 -8.33 22.64
CA SER A 58 -7.17 -9.52 23.24
C SER A 58 -6.27 -10.21 22.23
N PHE A 59 -5.05 -10.53 22.64
CA PHE A 59 -4.07 -11.24 21.80
C PHE A 59 -3.07 -11.99 22.68
N ASP A 60 -2.41 -13.00 22.13
CA ASP A 60 -1.39 -13.76 22.84
C ASP A 60 -0.02 -13.07 22.73
N LEU A 61 0.82 -13.22 23.76
CA LEU A 61 2.15 -12.60 23.81
C LEU A 61 3.02 -12.96 22.58
N GLU A 62 2.95 -14.21 22.10
CA GLU A 62 3.72 -14.71 20.96
C GLU A 62 3.21 -14.16 19.60
N ASP A 63 1.97 -13.66 19.58
CA ASP A 63 1.32 -13.11 18.41
C ASP A 63 1.48 -11.58 18.30
N ALA A 64 2.20 -10.96 19.22
CA ALA A 64 2.48 -9.53 19.24
C ALA A 64 3.98 -9.23 19.16
N ILE A 65 4.35 -8.25 18.35
CA ILE A 65 5.72 -7.79 18.19
C ILE A 65 5.76 -6.27 18.36
N ALA A 66 6.59 -5.76 19.27
CA ALA A 66 6.85 -4.32 19.38
C ALA A 66 7.74 -3.83 18.23
N LEU A 67 7.19 -3.02 17.33
CA LEU A 67 7.95 -2.37 16.26
C LEU A 67 8.62 -1.07 16.73
N ASN A 68 7.95 -0.35 17.64
CA ASN A 68 8.45 0.88 18.23
C ASN A 68 8.01 0.97 19.68
N ILE A 69 8.90 1.45 20.55
CA ILE A 69 8.59 1.69 21.97
C ILE A 69 8.75 3.18 22.21
N GLY A 70 7.62 3.86 22.36
CA GLY A 70 7.54 5.28 22.63
C GLY A 70 7.72 5.59 24.12
N THR A 71 7.42 6.84 24.49
CA THR A 71 7.46 7.34 25.87
C THR A 71 6.06 7.61 26.44
N GLN A 72 5.03 7.65 25.60
CA GLN A 72 3.65 7.87 26.01
C GLN A 72 2.92 6.54 26.32
N SER A 73 1.88 6.62 27.13
CA SER A 73 1.00 5.50 27.49
C SER A 73 -0.03 5.15 26.40
N GLU A 74 0.09 5.74 25.21
CA GLU A 74 -0.70 5.41 24.03
C GLU A 74 0.12 4.52 23.10
N ALA A 75 -0.50 3.42 22.66
CA ALA A 75 0.06 2.53 21.67
C ALA A 75 -0.89 2.35 20.49
N ILE A 76 -0.30 2.09 19.32
CA ILE A 76 -1.01 1.74 18.10
C ILE A 76 -0.77 0.26 17.83
N ALA A 77 -1.84 -0.52 17.80
CA ALA A 77 -1.80 -1.90 17.34
C ALA A 77 -2.18 -1.97 15.86
N VAL A 78 -1.40 -2.70 15.08
CA VAL A 78 -1.60 -2.91 13.65
C VAL A 78 -1.71 -4.41 13.40
N SER A 79 -2.72 -4.83 12.65
CA SER A 79 -2.86 -6.22 12.22
C SER A 79 -1.85 -6.57 11.13
N ALA A 80 -1.18 -7.70 11.29
CA ALA A 80 -0.32 -8.29 10.27
C ALA A 80 -1.10 -9.08 9.19
N ILE A 81 -2.38 -9.36 9.43
CA ILE A 81 -3.23 -10.14 8.52
C ILE A 81 -4.37 -9.26 8.03
N VAL A 82 -4.33 -8.91 6.75
CA VAL A 82 -5.47 -8.27 6.08
C VAL A 82 -6.57 -9.32 5.94
N GLN A 83 -7.53 -9.34 6.87
CA GLN A 83 -8.71 -10.19 6.71
C GLN A 83 -9.58 -9.67 5.56
N PRO A 84 -9.89 -10.48 4.54
CA PRO A 84 -10.86 -10.11 3.52
C PRO A 84 -12.27 -10.12 4.15
N GLN A 85 -12.90 -8.96 4.29
CA GLN A 85 -14.28 -8.91 4.77
C GLN A 85 -15.26 -9.45 3.72
N LYS A 86 -16.15 -10.35 4.16
CA LYS A 86 -17.45 -10.59 3.53
C LYS A 86 -18.29 -9.32 3.68
N VAL A 87 -18.44 -8.58 2.57
CA VAL A 87 -19.30 -7.40 2.52
C VAL A 87 -20.75 -7.86 2.48
N VAL A 88 -21.50 -7.64 3.57
CA VAL A 88 -22.96 -7.69 3.54
C VAL A 88 -23.42 -6.36 2.94
N ALA A 89 -24.08 -6.44 1.79
CA ALA A 89 -24.55 -5.28 1.05
C ALA A 89 -25.61 -4.51 1.83
N ALA A 90 -25.31 -3.26 2.19
CA ALA A 90 -26.29 -2.22 2.43
C ALA A 90 -25.80 -0.94 1.76
N GLY A 91 -26.64 -0.40 0.88
CA GLY A 91 -26.30 0.66 -0.07
C GLY A 91 -25.77 1.93 0.57
N GLY A 92 -24.60 2.34 0.08
CA GLY A 92 -23.93 3.60 0.33
C GLY A 92 -22.57 3.49 -0.36
N SER A 93 -22.31 4.32 -1.36
CA SER A 93 -21.15 4.25 -2.25
C SER A 93 -19.86 3.83 -1.54
N PRO A 94 -19.15 2.77 -1.98
CA PRO A 94 -17.91 2.38 -1.36
C PRO A 94 -16.83 3.36 -1.85
N VAL A 95 -16.54 4.38 -1.05
CA VAL A 95 -15.20 4.96 -1.08
C VAL A 95 -14.32 3.99 -0.30
N SER A 96 -13.98 2.86 -0.92
CA SER A 96 -12.88 2.02 -0.47
C SER A 96 -11.65 2.90 -0.48
N GLY A 97 -11.24 3.39 0.69
CA GLY A 97 -10.14 4.33 0.82
C GLY A 97 -8.84 3.65 0.47
N VAL A 98 -8.45 3.70 -0.81
CA VAL A 98 -7.09 3.37 -1.23
C VAL A 98 -6.15 4.29 -0.48
N VAL A 99 -5.33 3.73 0.40
CA VAL A 99 -4.35 4.49 1.17
C VAL A 99 -3.15 4.77 0.28
N PHE A 100 -2.91 6.05 -0.01
CA PHE A 100 -1.76 6.49 -0.79
C PHE A 100 -0.60 6.86 0.12
N GLY A 101 0.57 6.27 -0.15
CA GLY A 101 1.82 6.66 0.50
C GLY A 101 2.29 8.05 0.09
N PRO A 102 3.37 8.56 0.72
CA PRO A 102 3.92 9.88 0.40
C PRO A 102 4.36 10.00 -1.06
N GLY A 103 4.95 8.96 -1.66
CA GLY A 103 5.39 9.03 -3.05
C GLY A 103 4.24 8.89 -4.06
N ASP A 104 3.21 8.12 -3.72
CA ASP A 104 1.94 8.09 -4.43
C ASP A 104 1.30 9.49 -4.49
N GLN A 105 1.21 10.18 -3.34
CA GLN A 105 0.68 11.54 -3.27
C GLN A 105 1.50 12.54 -4.08
N GLU A 106 2.83 12.39 -4.06
CA GLU A 106 3.74 13.22 -4.84
C GLU A 106 3.53 13.01 -6.35
N PHE A 107 3.39 11.76 -6.80
CA PHE A 107 3.05 11.43 -8.19
C PHE A 107 1.70 12.04 -8.60
N LEU A 108 0.66 11.88 -7.79
CA LEU A 108 -0.68 12.42 -8.07
C LEU A 108 -0.67 13.95 -8.15
N SER A 109 0.06 14.60 -7.24
CA SER A 109 0.22 16.05 -7.23
C SER A 109 0.90 16.55 -8.51
N LEU A 110 2.00 15.91 -8.91
CA LEU A 110 2.71 16.26 -10.15
C LEU A 110 1.90 15.94 -11.41
N ALA A 111 1.13 14.85 -11.41
CA ALA A 111 0.24 14.53 -12.52
C ALA A 111 -0.84 15.61 -12.67
N LYS A 112 -1.41 16.08 -11.56
CA LYS A 112 -2.41 17.16 -11.57
C LYS A 112 -1.83 18.51 -12.01
N GLU A 113 -0.58 18.80 -11.65
CA GLU A 113 0.11 20.03 -12.02
C GLU A 113 0.52 20.06 -13.50
N LEU A 114 1.01 18.93 -14.03
CA LEU A 114 1.70 18.88 -15.32
C LEU A 114 0.86 18.29 -16.46
N LEU A 115 -0.20 17.55 -16.15
CA LEU A 115 -1.09 16.95 -17.14
C LEU A 115 -2.44 17.65 -17.19
N ASN A 116 -3.11 17.55 -18.33
CA ASN A 116 -4.47 18.01 -18.51
C ASN A 116 -5.42 17.20 -17.60
N PRO A 117 -6.62 17.74 -17.28
CA PRO A 117 -7.52 17.09 -16.33
C PRO A 117 -7.89 15.63 -16.67
N PRO A 118 -8.17 15.27 -17.95
CA PRO A 118 -8.41 13.88 -18.31
C PRO A 118 -7.23 12.95 -18.00
N MET A 119 -5.99 13.38 -18.26
CA MET A 119 -4.81 12.56 -18.01
C MET A 119 -4.40 12.51 -16.55
N ALA A 120 -4.61 13.59 -15.79
CA ALA A 120 -4.48 13.54 -14.33
C ALA A 120 -5.47 12.55 -13.71
N LYS A 121 -6.71 12.50 -14.23
CA LYS A 121 -7.71 11.50 -13.83
C LYS A 121 -7.28 10.08 -14.21
N ALA A 122 -6.75 9.88 -15.41
CA ALA A 122 -6.22 8.59 -15.85
C ALA A 122 -5.04 8.11 -14.98
N ALA A 123 -4.15 9.02 -14.59
CA ALA A 123 -3.04 8.74 -13.68
C ALA A 123 -3.53 8.30 -12.29
N ALA A 124 -4.55 8.99 -11.76
CA ALA A 124 -5.17 8.63 -10.49
C ALA A 124 -5.88 7.26 -10.56
N ALA A 125 -6.63 6.99 -11.63
CA ALA A 125 -7.30 5.71 -11.85
C ALA A 125 -6.29 4.56 -11.99
N LEU A 126 -5.19 4.77 -12.72
CA LEU A 126 -4.10 3.81 -12.82
C LEU A 126 -3.52 3.49 -11.43
N LEU A 127 -3.16 4.52 -10.65
CA LEU A 127 -2.55 4.31 -9.34
C LEU A 127 -3.51 3.62 -8.36
N SER A 128 -4.79 4.02 -8.36
CA SER A 128 -5.84 3.36 -7.57
C SER A 128 -5.92 1.87 -7.92
N GLY A 129 -6.01 1.55 -9.21
CA GLY A 129 -6.10 0.16 -9.68
C GLY A 129 -4.84 -0.66 -9.37
N VAL A 130 -3.66 -0.04 -9.28
CA VAL A 130 -2.45 -0.71 -8.80
C VAL A 130 -2.55 -1.00 -7.31
N ARG A 131 -2.91 -0.01 -6.49
CA ARG A 131 -2.96 -0.12 -5.02
C ARG A 131 -4.08 -1.02 -4.51
N GLU A 132 -5.17 -1.15 -5.27
CA GLU A 132 -6.23 -2.13 -5.00
C GLU A 132 -5.73 -3.58 -5.02
N ARG A 133 -4.66 -3.88 -5.78
CA ARG A 133 -4.17 -5.25 -5.99
C ARG A 133 -2.74 -5.47 -5.50
N SER A 134 -1.99 -4.40 -5.25
CA SER A 134 -0.61 -4.45 -4.76
C SER A 134 -0.36 -3.30 -3.81
N VAL A 135 -0.22 -3.65 -2.53
CA VAL A 135 0.27 -2.72 -1.50
C VAL A 135 1.69 -2.28 -1.87
N GLY A 136 2.00 -1.02 -1.62
CA GLY A 136 3.30 -0.43 -1.89
C GLY A 136 3.24 1.09 -1.86
N ASP A 137 4.33 1.72 -2.25
CA ASP A 137 4.39 3.16 -2.49
C ASP A 137 5.26 3.42 -3.72
N LEU A 138 5.04 4.55 -4.38
CA LEU A 138 5.96 5.00 -5.41
C LEU A 138 7.19 5.62 -4.76
N LYS A 139 8.36 5.38 -5.33
CA LYS A 139 9.60 6.07 -4.97
C LYS A 139 9.98 7.02 -6.09
N ARG A 140 10.09 8.31 -5.78
CA ARG A 140 10.54 9.31 -6.73
C ARG A 140 12.00 9.09 -7.11
N GLY A 141 12.24 9.02 -8.42
CA GLY A 141 13.54 9.03 -9.05
C GLY A 141 13.85 10.37 -9.74
N LYS A 142 14.88 10.36 -10.60
CA LYS A 142 15.22 11.51 -11.45
C LYS A 142 14.21 11.65 -12.60
N ALA A 143 14.12 12.85 -13.19
CA ALA A 143 13.35 13.12 -14.40
C ALA A 143 11.85 12.72 -14.34
N ARG A 144 11.17 12.99 -13.21
CA ARG A 144 9.73 12.69 -13.00
C ARG A 144 9.39 11.19 -13.13
N ASN A 145 10.39 10.34 -12.89
CA ASN A 145 10.24 8.89 -12.81
C ASN A 145 9.80 8.49 -11.39
N PHE A 146 8.89 7.54 -11.30
CA PHE A 146 8.40 6.94 -10.08
C PHE A 146 8.44 5.43 -10.20
N SER A 147 9.19 4.76 -9.32
CA SER A 147 9.31 3.30 -9.31
C SER A 147 8.54 2.70 -8.14
N ASP A 148 7.83 1.62 -8.38
CA ASP A 148 7.09 0.93 -7.32
C ASP A 148 8.02 0.27 -6.29
N THR A 149 7.75 0.49 -5.02
CA THR A 149 8.52 -0.09 -3.90
C THR A 149 7.56 -0.95 -3.07
N PRO A 150 7.98 -2.16 -2.64
CA PRO A 150 9.36 -2.70 -2.63
C PRO A 150 9.79 -3.55 -3.84
N ASP A 151 8.86 -4.06 -4.66
CA ASP A 151 9.17 -5.08 -5.67
C ASP A 151 9.83 -4.50 -6.95
N ASN A 152 9.59 -3.22 -7.25
CA ASN A 152 10.15 -2.52 -8.42
C ASN A 152 9.84 -3.26 -9.73
N PHE A 153 8.61 -3.77 -9.84
CA PHE A 153 8.14 -4.52 -11.01
C PHE A 153 7.56 -3.59 -12.09
N TRP A 154 7.24 -2.33 -11.74
CA TRP A 154 6.86 -1.29 -12.68
C TRP A 154 7.39 0.07 -12.26
N TYR A 155 7.52 0.97 -13.22
CA TYR A 155 7.77 2.39 -12.99
C TYR A 155 7.07 3.25 -14.03
N VAL A 156 6.81 4.50 -13.68
CA VAL A 156 6.05 5.45 -14.49
C VAL A 156 6.76 6.79 -14.57
N ILE A 157 6.77 7.38 -15.77
CA ILE A 157 7.32 8.70 -16.05
C ILE A 157 6.20 9.59 -16.59
N ILE A 158 6.00 10.74 -15.95
CA ILE A 158 5.08 11.77 -16.45
C ILE A 158 5.72 12.48 -17.65
N GLN A 159 5.01 12.56 -18.79
CA GLN A 159 5.49 13.20 -20.02
C GLN A 159 4.64 14.43 -20.39
N PRO A 160 4.88 15.62 -19.80
CA PRO A 160 3.99 16.78 -19.96
C PRO A 160 3.90 17.31 -21.38
N GLN A 161 5.00 17.27 -22.15
CA GLN A 161 5.04 17.82 -23.51
C GLN A 161 4.05 17.14 -24.47
N ILE A 162 3.77 15.86 -24.23
CA ILE A 162 2.84 15.07 -25.05
C ILE A 162 1.62 14.61 -24.28
N GLN A 163 1.47 15.04 -23.02
CA GLN A 163 0.30 14.74 -22.17
C GLN A 163 0.05 13.24 -22.00
N GLN A 164 1.10 12.47 -21.69
CA GLN A 164 1.03 11.01 -21.56
C GLN A 164 1.80 10.52 -20.33
N LEU A 165 1.57 9.26 -19.95
CA LEU A 165 2.46 8.53 -19.05
C LEU A 165 3.25 7.50 -19.87
N SER A 166 4.56 7.43 -19.62
CA SER A 166 5.39 6.31 -20.09
C SER A 166 5.53 5.32 -18.95
N ILE A 167 5.10 4.07 -19.18
CA ILE A 167 5.11 3.02 -18.17
C ILE A 167 6.06 1.94 -18.66
N THR A 168 6.97 1.51 -17.78
CA THR A 168 7.81 0.35 -18.03
C THR A 168 7.54 -0.71 -16.98
N VAL A 169 7.42 -1.95 -17.42
CA VAL A 169 7.17 -3.13 -16.60
C VAL A 169 8.28 -4.16 -16.79
N ARG A 170 8.61 -4.91 -15.72
CA ARG A 170 9.67 -5.92 -15.77
C ARG A 170 9.25 -7.11 -16.65
N GLY A 171 10.07 -7.41 -17.65
CA GLY A 171 9.88 -8.51 -18.60
C GLY A 171 10.09 -8.06 -20.05
N THR A 172 10.54 -8.98 -20.91
CA THR A 172 10.80 -8.73 -22.34
C THR A 172 9.51 -8.57 -23.13
N VAL A 173 9.56 -7.94 -24.30
CA VAL A 173 8.40 -7.73 -25.17
C VAL A 173 7.66 -9.04 -25.46
N ASP A 174 8.39 -10.11 -25.81
CA ASP A 174 7.85 -11.46 -26.08
C ASP A 174 7.01 -12.02 -24.92
N HIS A 175 7.34 -11.65 -23.67
CA HIS A 175 6.57 -12.06 -22.49
C HIS A 175 5.17 -11.43 -22.47
N PHE A 176 5.00 -10.26 -23.08
CA PHE A 176 3.75 -9.51 -23.07
C PHE A 176 2.97 -9.55 -24.38
N GLU A 177 3.56 -9.96 -25.51
CA GLU A 177 2.86 -10.08 -26.80
C GLU A 177 1.49 -10.80 -26.70
N PRO A 178 1.33 -11.89 -25.92
CA PRO A 178 0.04 -12.59 -25.83
C PRO A 178 -1.04 -11.83 -25.05
N VAL A 179 -0.66 -10.81 -24.26
CA VAL A 179 -1.55 -10.09 -23.34
C VAL A 179 -1.66 -8.60 -23.63
N ALA A 180 -0.84 -8.07 -24.54
CA ALA A 180 -0.73 -6.66 -24.81
C ALA A 180 -1.92 -6.13 -25.62
N ASP A 181 -2.73 -5.31 -24.95
CA ASP A 181 -3.82 -4.54 -25.58
C ASP A 181 -3.39 -3.08 -25.88
N LEU A 182 -2.09 -2.78 -25.73
CA LEU A 182 -1.47 -1.47 -26.00
C LEU A 182 -0.18 -1.66 -26.83
N PRO A 183 0.24 -0.67 -27.62
CA PRO A 183 1.54 -0.72 -28.29
C PRO A 183 2.69 -0.82 -27.28
N ILE A 184 3.49 -1.88 -27.41
CA ILE A 184 4.63 -2.18 -26.56
C ILE A 184 5.95 -2.03 -27.33
N LYS A 185 7.03 -1.71 -26.61
CA LYS A 185 8.40 -1.64 -27.15
C LYS A 185 9.40 -2.13 -26.12
N ASP A 186 10.58 -2.55 -26.59
CA ASP A 186 11.68 -2.87 -25.69
C ASP A 186 12.25 -1.60 -25.04
N ASP A 187 12.55 -1.71 -23.74
CA ASP A 187 13.27 -0.73 -22.94
C ASP A 187 14.32 -1.47 -22.11
N ARG A 188 15.44 -1.84 -22.75
CA ARG A 188 16.61 -2.45 -22.10
C ARG A 188 16.27 -3.78 -21.43
N GLY A 189 15.53 -4.65 -22.12
CA GLY A 189 15.07 -5.95 -21.60
C GLY A 189 13.84 -5.86 -20.69
N ASN A 190 13.24 -4.67 -20.56
CA ASN A 190 11.91 -4.47 -19.99
C ASN A 190 10.93 -4.05 -21.10
N THR A 191 9.65 -4.05 -20.78
CA THR A 191 8.60 -3.67 -21.74
C THR A 191 8.04 -2.31 -21.39
N LEU A 192 8.08 -1.40 -22.35
CA LEU A 192 7.55 -0.06 -22.22
C LEU A 192 6.30 0.11 -23.07
N PHE A 193 5.29 0.76 -22.50
CA PHE A 193 4.07 1.17 -23.19
C PHE A 193 3.65 2.55 -22.68
N LYS A 194 2.63 3.14 -23.31
CA LYS A 194 2.14 4.47 -22.96
C LYS A 194 0.68 4.44 -22.58
N LEU A 195 0.34 5.22 -21.55
CA LEU A 195 -1.03 5.57 -21.22
C LEU A 195 -1.36 6.92 -21.84
N THR A 196 -2.35 6.95 -22.72
CA THR A 196 -2.76 8.15 -23.48
C THR A 196 -4.14 8.66 -23.12
N SER A 197 -4.94 7.84 -22.43
CA SER A 197 -6.26 8.22 -21.93
C SER A 197 -6.71 7.32 -20.77
N GLU A 198 -7.82 7.68 -20.14
CA GLU A 198 -8.48 6.85 -19.11
C GLU A 198 -8.94 5.48 -19.66
N ARG A 199 -9.21 5.37 -20.97
CA ARG A 199 -9.63 4.10 -21.60
C ARG A 199 -8.52 3.05 -21.64
N ASP A 200 -7.26 3.50 -21.58
CA ASP A 200 -6.10 2.62 -21.62
C ASP A 200 -5.83 1.97 -20.26
N VAL A 201 -6.45 2.48 -19.18
CA VAL A 201 -6.18 2.05 -17.80
C VAL A 201 -6.40 0.54 -17.58
N PRO A 202 -7.49 -0.09 -18.04
CA PRO A 202 -7.67 -1.53 -17.88
C PRO A 202 -6.55 -2.35 -18.53
N ALA A 203 -6.13 -1.98 -19.75
CA ALA A 203 -5.04 -2.62 -20.46
C ALA A 203 -3.68 -2.39 -19.78
N ALA A 204 -3.42 -1.17 -19.31
CA ALA A 204 -2.23 -0.83 -18.55
C ALA A 204 -2.13 -1.64 -17.24
N LEU A 205 -3.23 -1.79 -16.51
CA LEU A 205 -3.26 -2.61 -15.30
C LEU A 205 -2.99 -4.09 -15.62
N LYS A 206 -3.62 -4.63 -16.67
CA LYS A 206 -3.36 -6.02 -17.13
C LYS A 206 -1.86 -6.24 -17.40
N MET A 207 -1.21 -5.31 -18.09
CA MET A 207 0.23 -5.33 -18.35
C MET A 207 1.07 -5.24 -17.06
N ILE A 208 0.77 -4.30 -16.17
CA ILE A 208 1.48 -4.11 -14.89
C ILE A 208 1.42 -5.39 -14.04
N PHE A 209 0.27 -6.05 -13.97
CA PHE A 209 0.09 -7.26 -13.18
C PHE A 209 0.59 -8.54 -13.86
N HIS A 210 0.86 -8.51 -15.16
CA HIS A 210 1.53 -9.60 -15.87
C HIS A 210 3.07 -9.53 -15.77
N ALA A 211 3.61 -8.46 -15.18
CA ALA A 211 5.05 -8.26 -15.05
C ALA A 211 5.72 -9.33 -14.18
N LYS A 212 6.99 -9.65 -14.51
CA LYS A 212 7.80 -10.57 -13.71
C LYS A 212 8.08 -9.94 -12.35
N ARG A 213 7.78 -10.67 -11.27
CA ARG A 213 8.05 -10.24 -9.89
C ARG A 213 9.30 -10.89 -9.32
N LYS A 214 9.96 -10.24 -8.37
CA LYS A 214 11.00 -10.93 -7.59
C LYS A 214 10.31 -11.90 -6.64
N HIS A 215 10.42 -13.20 -6.90
CA HIS A 215 10.11 -14.19 -5.88
C HIS A 215 11.15 -14.05 -4.77
N PHE A 216 10.72 -13.58 -3.60
CA PHE A 216 11.46 -13.81 -2.37
C PHE A 216 11.26 -15.29 -2.02
N HIS A 217 12.28 -16.10 -2.24
CA HIS A 217 12.39 -17.45 -1.68
C HIS A 217 12.81 -17.37 -0.22
#